data_AF-A0AAU9VNA6-F1
#
_entry.id   AF-A0AAU9VNA6-F1
#
_cell.length_a   1.000
_cell.length_b   1.000
_cell.length_c   1.000
_cell.angle_alpha   90.00
_cell.angle_beta   90.00
_cell.angle_gamma   90.00
#
_symmetry.space_group_name_H-M   'P 1'
#
loop_
_entity.id
_entity.type
_entity.pdbx_description
1 polymer ?
#
loop_
_entity_poly.entity_id
_entity_poly.type
_entity_poly.pdbx_seq_one_letter_code
_entity_poly.pdbx_strand_id
1 'polypeptide(L)'
;MDERLLYDNVFPEPVDISDTPWSMDNLLFEEDIKSDSDDDITDLFNGGKIEDVVSTTGTQRKIKDLSDEEIKNLRVQDLNKLLRGIPREEAVKIRRKRRNLKNRGYALTCRRRRQQFQEDLFNENQLLKKQLEDGRETLCKVLKEKSEYKKKFLQLQSDCKKELMMEHFVLPNFLLESGNLA
;
A
#
# COMPACT_ATOMS: atom_id res chain seq x y z
N MET A 1 -4.29 18.00 -37.99
CA MET A 1 -4.78 17.81 -36.63
C MET A 1 -3.81 16.87 -35.95
N ASP A 2 -3.05 17.37 -34.98
CA ASP A 2 -1.96 16.63 -34.33
C ASP A 2 -2.56 15.65 -33.31
N GLU A 3 -2.53 14.34 -33.56
CA GLU A 3 -3.12 13.31 -32.69
C GLU A 3 -2.44 13.24 -31.30
N ARG A 4 -1.31 13.94 -31.11
CA ARG A 4 -0.63 14.10 -29.82
C ARG A 4 -1.45 14.89 -28.79
N LEU A 5 -2.39 15.74 -29.22
CA LEU A 5 -3.20 16.56 -28.31
C LEU A 5 -4.51 15.90 -27.87
N LEU A 6 -4.85 14.72 -28.41
CA LEU A 6 -6.12 14.06 -28.08
C LEU A 6 -6.08 13.33 -26.71
N TYR A 7 -4.90 13.03 -26.18
CA TYR A 7 -4.74 12.17 -25.01
C TYR A 7 -3.91 12.76 -23.85
N ASP A 8 -3.36 13.96 -23.99
CA ASP A 8 -2.76 14.69 -22.85
C ASP A 8 -3.80 15.08 -21.78
N ASN A 9 -5.10 14.87 -22.05
CA ASN A 9 -6.23 15.22 -21.17
C ASN A 9 -7.01 14.01 -20.63
N VAL A 10 -6.43 12.81 -20.52
CA VAL A 10 -7.15 11.66 -19.93
C VAL A 10 -7.36 11.83 -18.41
N PHE A 11 -6.65 12.75 -17.74
CA PHE A 11 -6.94 13.19 -16.38
C PHE A 11 -6.85 14.72 -16.29
N PRO A 12 -7.95 15.45 -16.53
CA PRO A 12 -7.94 16.91 -16.57
C PRO A 12 -7.97 17.57 -15.17
N GLU A 13 -8.15 16.82 -14.09
CA GLU A 13 -8.30 17.39 -12.76
C GLU A 13 -7.32 16.77 -11.75
N PRO A 14 -6.80 17.56 -10.80
CA PRO A 14 -6.04 17.00 -9.69
C PRO A 14 -6.94 15.99 -8.97
N VAL A 15 -6.50 14.73 -8.90
CA VAL A 15 -7.19 13.70 -8.10
C VAL A 15 -7.28 14.23 -6.68
N ASP A 16 -8.49 14.57 -6.23
CA ASP A 16 -8.74 14.98 -4.86
C ASP A 16 -8.53 13.76 -3.97
N ILE A 17 -7.54 13.84 -3.08
CA ILE A 17 -7.21 12.78 -2.13
C ILE A 17 -8.40 12.50 -1.20
N SER A 18 -9.37 13.42 -1.12
CA SER A 18 -10.62 13.21 -0.38
C SER A 18 -11.57 12.19 -1.04
N ASP A 19 -11.45 11.94 -2.35
CA ASP A 19 -12.29 11.00 -3.10
C ASP A 19 -11.71 9.59 -3.21
N THR A 20 -10.49 9.36 -2.71
CA THR A 20 -10.03 7.99 -2.51
C THR A 20 -10.81 7.35 -1.37
N PRO A 21 -11.62 6.31 -1.61
CA PRO A 21 -12.21 5.50 -0.55
C PRO A 21 -11.08 4.63 -0.01
N TRP A 22 -10.18 5.23 0.76
CA TRP A 22 -9.30 4.50 1.64
C TRP A 22 -10.23 3.82 2.63
N SER A 23 -10.69 2.62 2.27
CA SER A 23 -11.25 1.72 3.24
C SER A 23 -10.22 1.65 4.34
N MET A 24 -10.67 1.96 5.55
CA MET A 24 -9.90 1.93 6.78
C MET A 24 -9.29 0.52 7.03
N ASP A 25 -9.65 -0.43 6.17
CA ASP A 25 -9.23 -1.83 6.12
C ASP A 25 -7.78 -2.02 5.63
N ASN A 26 -7.14 -1.03 4.99
CA ASN A 26 -5.70 -1.10 4.69
C ASN A 26 -4.82 -0.54 5.80
N LEU A 27 -5.40 -0.21 6.97
CA LEU A 27 -4.64 -0.38 8.20
C LEU A 27 -4.34 -1.87 8.32
N LEU A 28 -3.19 -2.27 7.78
CA LEU A 28 -2.49 -3.54 7.97
C LEU A 28 -2.22 -3.75 9.47
N PHE A 29 -3.31 -3.86 10.25
CA PHE A 29 -3.41 -4.68 11.42
C PHE A 29 -3.37 -6.11 10.87
N GLU A 30 -2.22 -6.76 10.96
CA GLU A 30 -2.11 -7.94 11.83
C GLU A 30 -0.78 -8.67 11.75
N GLU A 31 0.12 -8.43 10.80
CA GLU A 31 1.20 -9.43 10.61
C GLU A 31 2.44 -9.30 11.50
N ASP A 32 2.64 -8.22 12.26
CA ASP A 32 3.84 -8.10 13.12
C ASP A 32 3.58 -7.74 14.58
N ILE A 33 2.36 -8.01 15.09
CA ILE A 33 2.20 -8.19 16.53
C ILE A 33 2.56 -9.64 16.84
N LYS A 34 3.87 -9.94 16.86
CA LYS A 34 4.33 -10.94 17.83
C LYS A 34 3.91 -10.39 19.19
N SER A 35 2.80 -10.94 19.68
CA SER A 35 2.22 -10.67 20.97
C SER A 35 3.33 -10.75 22.00
N ASP A 36 3.83 -9.59 22.43
CA ASP A 36 4.64 -9.52 23.63
C ASP A 36 3.66 -9.65 24.81
N SER A 37 3.27 -10.91 25.04
CA SER A 37 2.63 -11.43 26.25
C SER A 37 1.38 -10.67 26.74
N ASP A 38 0.24 -10.87 26.07
CA ASP A 38 -1.10 -10.62 26.63
C ASP A 38 -1.67 -11.90 27.31
N ASP A 39 -0.80 -12.76 27.86
CA ASP A 39 -1.21 -13.91 28.68
C ASP A 39 -1.98 -13.49 29.96
N ASP A 40 -1.93 -12.20 30.33
CA ASP A 40 -2.53 -11.61 31.53
C ASP A 40 -4.07 -11.75 31.60
N ILE A 41 -4.75 -11.96 30.46
CA ILE A 41 -6.21 -12.12 30.43
C ILE A 41 -6.64 -13.51 30.91
N THR A 42 -5.82 -14.54 30.67
CA THR A 42 -6.19 -15.95 30.95
C THR A 42 -6.32 -16.23 32.46
N ASP A 43 -5.60 -15.49 33.29
CA ASP A 43 -5.56 -15.68 34.75
C ASP A 43 -6.66 -14.91 35.51
N LEU A 44 -7.50 -14.11 34.84
CA LEU A 44 -8.62 -13.39 35.49
C LEU A 44 -9.79 -14.30 35.88
N PHE A 45 -9.92 -15.46 35.23
CA PHE A 45 -11.04 -16.39 35.47
C PHE A 45 -10.77 -17.42 36.56
N ASN A 46 -9.50 -17.59 36.98
CA ASN A 46 -9.12 -18.61 37.95
C ASN A 46 -9.09 -18.02 39.37
N GLY A 47 -10.27 -17.90 39.98
CA GLY A 47 -10.47 -17.32 41.31
C GLY A 47 -9.71 -18.07 42.42
N GLY A 48 -8.54 -17.56 42.79
CA GLY A 48 -7.81 -17.94 43.99
C GLY A 48 -8.28 -17.15 45.22
N LYS A 49 -8.72 -17.87 46.26
CA LYS A 49 -9.11 -17.38 47.59
C LYS A 49 -8.15 -16.33 48.15
N ILE A 50 -8.72 -15.27 48.74
CA ILE A 50 -8.01 -14.26 49.53
C ILE A 50 -7.83 -14.84 50.95
N GLU A 51 -6.59 -15.19 51.30
CA GLU A 51 -6.20 -15.43 52.69
C GLU A 51 -5.34 -14.26 53.17
N ASP A 52 -5.80 -13.58 54.23
CA ASP A 52 -5.15 -12.45 54.86
C ASP A 52 -3.91 -12.91 55.65
N VAL A 53 -2.79 -13.11 54.96
CA VAL A 53 -1.49 -13.37 55.60
C VAL A 53 -0.71 -12.08 55.76
N VAL A 54 -0.61 -11.63 57.01
CA VAL A 54 0.31 -10.60 57.48
C VAL A 54 1.75 -11.04 57.16
N SER A 55 2.45 -10.27 56.32
CA SER A 55 3.89 -10.40 56.11
C SER A 55 4.53 -9.03 55.95
N THR A 56 4.65 -8.36 57.09
CA THR A 56 5.45 -7.15 57.30
C THR A 56 6.93 -7.55 57.40
N THR A 57 7.75 -7.19 56.40
CA THR A 57 9.22 -6.96 56.38
C THR A 57 9.95 -7.60 55.19
N GLY A 58 9.58 -8.80 54.73
CA GLY A 58 10.25 -9.49 53.62
C GLY A 58 9.99 -8.86 52.25
N THR A 59 8.75 -8.42 52.01
CA THR A 59 8.29 -7.90 50.72
C THR A 59 8.82 -6.50 50.41
N GLN A 60 9.06 -5.66 51.43
CA GLN A 60 9.53 -4.29 51.22
C GLN A 60 10.96 -4.19 50.67
N ARG A 61 11.85 -5.13 51.03
CA ARG A 61 13.23 -5.16 50.50
C ARG A 61 13.25 -5.50 49.01
N LYS A 62 12.39 -6.43 48.58
CA LYS A 62 12.33 -6.92 47.19
C LYS A 62 11.92 -5.83 46.16
N ILE A 63 11.42 -4.68 46.63
CA ILE A 63 10.82 -3.64 45.79
C ILE A 63 11.79 -2.49 45.53
N LYS A 64 12.66 -2.22 46.50
CA LYS A 64 13.69 -1.18 46.39
C LYS A 64 14.73 -1.54 45.33
N ASP A 65 14.88 -2.84 45.04
CA ASP A 65 15.85 -3.39 44.11
C ASP A 65 15.25 -3.74 42.73
N LEU A 66 13.98 -3.40 42.47
CA LEU A 66 13.37 -3.69 41.16
C LEU A 66 13.98 -2.81 40.06
N SER A 67 14.50 -3.46 39.05
CA SER A 67 14.96 -2.83 37.82
C SER A 67 13.80 -2.23 37.03
N ASP A 68 14.10 -1.20 36.22
CA ASP A 68 13.13 -0.57 35.32
C ASP A 68 12.53 -1.60 34.34
N GLU A 69 13.34 -2.54 33.85
CA GLU A 69 12.87 -3.60 32.97
C GLU A 69 11.92 -4.57 33.68
N GLU A 70 12.20 -4.92 34.93
CA GLU A 70 11.29 -5.77 35.73
C GLU A 70 9.97 -5.04 35.99
N ILE A 71 10.00 -3.76 36.39
CA ILE A 71 8.79 -2.96 36.62
C ILE A 71 7.92 -2.86 35.36
N LYS A 72 8.54 -2.71 34.19
CA LYS A 72 7.84 -2.63 32.91
C LYS A 72 7.18 -3.96 32.54
N ASN A 73 7.92 -5.07 32.71
CA ASN A 73 7.56 -6.40 32.20
C ASN A 73 6.75 -7.24 33.20
N LEU A 74 6.71 -6.90 34.49
CA LEU A 74 5.87 -7.57 35.48
C LEU A 74 4.40 -7.61 35.04
N ARG A 75 3.73 -8.76 35.19
CA ARG A 75 2.28 -8.85 34.98
C ARG A 75 1.52 -7.87 35.88
N VAL A 76 0.34 -7.43 35.45
CA VAL A 76 -0.45 -6.48 36.27
C VAL A 76 -0.79 -7.08 37.63
N GLN A 77 -1.13 -8.37 37.64
CA GLN A 77 -1.47 -9.09 38.86
C GLN A 77 -0.29 -9.17 39.84
N ASP A 78 0.90 -9.52 39.34
CA ASP A 78 2.08 -9.69 40.19
C ASP A 78 2.61 -8.35 40.71
N LEU A 79 2.52 -7.30 39.89
CA LEU A 79 2.76 -5.95 40.38
C LEU A 79 1.77 -5.60 41.50
N ASN A 80 0.47 -5.85 41.31
CA ASN A 80 -0.54 -5.53 42.31
C ASN A 80 -0.34 -6.31 43.63
N LYS A 81 0.04 -7.60 43.57
CA LYS A 81 0.41 -8.39 44.77
C LYS A 81 1.57 -7.73 45.51
N LEU A 82 2.60 -7.32 44.78
CA LEU A 82 3.77 -6.67 45.34
C LEU A 82 3.44 -5.31 45.97
N LEU A 83 2.52 -4.55 45.37
CA LEU A 83 2.10 -3.23 45.84
C LEU A 83 1.19 -3.26 47.09
N ARG A 84 0.62 -4.41 47.49
CA ARG A 84 -0.26 -4.52 48.68
C ARG A 84 0.49 -4.30 50.01
N GLY A 85 1.77 -4.63 50.07
CA GLY A 85 2.61 -4.51 51.28
C GLY A 85 3.38 -3.19 51.43
N ILE A 86 3.11 -2.20 50.56
CA ILE A 86 3.88 -0.95 50.46
C ILE A 86 3.02 0.23 50.93
N PRO A 87 3.60 1.27 51.56
CA PRO A 87 2.92 2.55 51.73
C PRO A 87 2.33 3.09 50.42
N ARG A 88 1.13 3.66 50.53
CA ARG A 88 0.35 4.16 49.39
C ARG A 88 1.13 5.10 48.47
N GLU A 89 1.96 5.97 49.04
CA GLU A 89 2.76 6.95 48.28
C GLU A 89 3.81 6.29 47.38
N GLU A 90 4.54 5.30 47.89
CA GLU A 90 5.53 4.57 47.12
C GLU A 90 4.86 3.70 46.05
N ALA A 91 3.71 3.10 46.36
CA ALA A 91 2.93 2.35 45.37
C ALA A 91 2.47 3.24 44.19
N VAL A 92 2.09 4.49 44.46
CA VAL A 92 1.78 5.48 43.41
C VAL A 92 3.02 5.82 42.59
N LYS A 93 4.19 5.99 43.22
CA LYS A 93 5.46 6.24 42.51
C LYS A 93 5.81 5.09 41.56
N ILE A 94 5.68 3.84 42.00
CA ILE A 94 5.96 2.66 41.16
C ILE A 94 4.96 2.57 39.98
N ARG A 95 3.66 2.79 40.22
CA ARG A 95 2.65 2.82 39.14
C ARG A 95 2.97 3.90 38.11
N ARG A 96 3.34 5.10 38.55
CA ARG A 96 3.74 6.21 37.67
C ARG A 96 5.01 5.84 36.88
N LYS A 97 6.01 5.25 37.55
CA LYS A 97 7.24 4.78 36.92
C LYS A 97 6.94 3.76 35.82
N ARG A 98 6.14 2.73 36.10
CA ARG A 98 5.69 1.75 35.10
C ARG A 98 4.98 2.40 33.91
N ARG A 99 4.05 3.34 34.16
CA ARG A 99 3.34 4.08 33.10
C ARG A 99 4.32 4.84 32.21
N ASN A 100 5.29 5.55 32.79
CA ASN A 100 6.29 6.29 32.04
C ASN A 100 7.20 5.37 31.20
N LEU A 101 7.62 4.23 31.76
CA LEU A 101 8.42 3.24 31.05
C LEU A 101 7.67 2.62 29.87
N LYS A 102 6.40 2.23 30.05
CA LYS A 102 5.55 1.75 28.95
C LYS A 102 5.32 2.84 27.90
N ASN A 103 5.00 4.06 28.31
CA ASN A 103 4.81 5.19 27.41
C ASN A 103 6.06 5.51 26.58
N ARG A 104 7.26 5.33 27.15
CA ARG A 104 8.52 5.46 26.39
C ARG A 104 8.58 4.45 25.24
N GLY A 105 8.22 3.19 25.50
CA GLY A 105 8.14 2.14 24.48
C GLY A 105 7.06 2.40 23.43
N TYR A 106 5.88 2.87 23.87
CA TYR A 106 4.80 3.24 22.96
C TYR A 106 5.18 4.41 22.04
N ALA A 107 5.88 5.42 22.56
CA ALA A 107 6.35 6.54 21.75
C ALA A 107 7.38 6.10 20.69
N LEU A 108 8.30 5.18 21.05
CA LEU A 108 9.25 4.60 20.08
C LEU A 108 8.52 3.79 19.00
N THR A 109 7.61 2.92 19.40
CA THR A 109 6.82 2.09 18.47
C THR A 109 5.96 2.94 17.55
N CYS A 110 5.35 4.01 18.07
CA CYS A 110 4.57 4.97 17.30
C CYS A 110 5.43 5.65 16.22
N ARG A 111 6.62 6.14 16.59
CA ARG A 111 7.56 6.74 15.63
C ARG A 111 7.98 5.74 14.55
N ARG A 112 8.35 4.51 14.93
CA ARG A 112 8.72 3.46 13.99
C ARG A 112 7.60 3.11 13.02
N ARG A 113 6.37 2.88 13.53
CA ARG A 113 5.21 2.57 12.68
C ARG A 113 4.89 3.70 11.72
N ARG A 114 4.98 4.95 12.16
CA ARG A 114 4.77 6.11 11.31
C ARG A 114 5.82 6.19 10.21
N GLN A 115 7.09 5.96 10.54
CA GLN A 115 8.16 5.94 9.56
C GLN A 115 7.94 4.82 8.53
N GLN A 116 7.65 3.60 8.99
CA GLN A 116 7.37 2.47 8.10
C GLN A 116 6.22 2.77 7.14
N PHE A 117 5.11 3.29 7.65
CA PHE A 117 3.96 3.66 6.83
C PHE A 117 4.31 4.70 5.76
N GLN A 118 5.16 5.67 6.10
CA GLN A 118 5.63 6.66 5.13
C GLN A 118 6.54 6.04 4.06
N GLU A 119 7.42 5.12 4.44
CA GLU A 119 8.29 4.39 3.51
C GLU A 119 7.47 3.49 2.57
N ASP A 120 6.46 2.80 3.10
CA ASP A 120 5.57 1.94 2.32
C ASP A 120 4.78 2.76 1.28
N LEU A 121 4.16 3.88 1.70
CA LEU A 121 3.48 4.81 0.80
C LEU A 121 4.41 5.37 -0.28
N PHE A 122 5.65 5.71 0.09
CA PHE A 122 6.63 6.19 -0.88
C PHE A 122 6.95 5.10 -1.91
N ASN A 123 7.19 3.87 -1.47
CA ASN A 123 7.50 2.74 -2.35
C ASN A 123 6.33 2.42 -3.29
N GLU A 124 5.10 2.42 -2.78
CA GLU A 124 3.89 2.21 -3.57
C GLU A 124 3.75 3.32 -4.63
N ASN A 125 3.94 4.58 -4.25
CA ASN A 125 3.88 5.69 -5.20
C ASN A 125 4.93 5.56 -6.31
N GLN A 126 6.15 5.15 -5.98
CA GLN A 126 7.21 4.90 -6.96
C GLN A 126 6.87 3.74 -7.89
N LEU A 127 6.31 2.65 -7.36
CA LEU A 127 5.87 1.51 -8.15
C LEU A 127 4.77 1.90 -9.14
N LEU A 128 3.75 2.62 -8.69
CA LEU A 128 2.66 3.09 -9.54
C LEU A 128 3.15 4.04 -10.64
N LYS A 129 4.06 4.96 -10.31
CA LYS A 129 4.70 5.84 -11.31
C LYS A 129 5.43 5.05 -12.38
N LYS A 130 6.18 4.02 -11.98
CA LYS A 130 6.87 3.15 -12.93
C LYS A 130 5.89 2.42 -13.84
N GLN A 131 4.82 1.84 -13.29
CA GLN A 131 3.78 1.17 -14.08
C GLN A 131 3.08 2.11 -15.08
N LEU A 132 2.83 3.37 -14.69
CA LEU A 132 2.29 4.38 -15.59
C LEU A 132 3.24 4.69 -16.74
N GLU A 133 4.54 4.83 -16.45
CA GLU A 133 5.54 5.08 -17.50
C GLU A 133 5.64 3.90 -18.47
N ASP A 134 5.74 2.67 -17.94
CA ASP A 134 5.76 1.44 -18.74
C ASP A 134 4.49 1.33 -19.63
N GLY A 135 3.33 1.65 -19.06
CA GLY A 135 2.05 1.72 -19.78
C GLY A 135 2.03 2.80 -20.88
N ARG A 136 2.60 3.97 -20.61
CA ARG A 136 2.72 5.05 -21.59
C ARG A 136 3.62 4.66 -22.76
N GLU A 137 4.76 4.02 -22.47
CA GLU A 137 5.68 3.54 -23.49
C GLU A 137 5.04 2.48 -24.40
N THR A 138 4.34 1.51 -23.82
CA THR A 138 3.64 0.47 -24.59
C THR A 138 2.54 1.07 -25.46
N LEU A 139 1.75 2.02 -24.92
CA LEU A 139 0.76 2.74 -25.70
C LEU A 139 1.39 3.50 -26.87
N CYS A 140 2.50 4.19 -26.65
CA CYS A 140 3.23 4.89 -27.71
C CYS A 140 3.70 3.95 -28.83
N LYS A 141 4.15 2.73 -28.49
CA LYS A 141 4.54 1.70 -29.48
C LYS A 141 3.33 1.26 -30.30
N VAL A 142 2.23 0.88 -29.65
CA VAL A 142 0.99 0.43 -30.32
C VAL A 142 0.40 1.53 -31.21
N LEU A 143 0.45 2.80 -30.78
CA LEU A 143 -0.04 3.92 -31.60
C LEU A 143 0.80 4.12 -32.86
N LYS A 144 2.12 3.97 -32.77
CA LYS A 144 3.01 4.01 -33.96
C LYS A 144 2.64 2.90 -34.93
N GLU A 145 2.54 1.66 -34.46
CA GLU A 145 2.13 0.51 -35.27
C GLU A 145 0.76 0.73 -35.95
N LYS A 146 -0.24 1.19 -35.18
CA LYS A 146 -1.56 1.56 -35.71
C LYS A 146 -1.45 2.60 -36.83
N SER A 147 -0.63 3.63 -36.63
CA SER A 147 -0.45 4.68 -37.64
C SER A 147 0.20 4.15 -38.92
N GLU A 148 1.13 3.20 -38.80
CA GLU A 148 1.79 2.55 -39.94
C GLU A 148 0.81 1.66 -40.71
N TYR A 149 0.01 0.85 -40.01
CA TYR A 149 -1.01 0.02 -40.65
C TYR A 149 -2.09 0.87 -41.33
N LYS A 150 -2.51 1.98 -40.70
CA LYS A 150 -3.45 2.93 -41.31
C LYS A 150 -2.89 3.51 -42.60
N LYS A 151 -1.60 3.89 -42.63
CA LYS A 151 -0.92 4.37 -43.85
C LYS A 151 -0.90 3.29 -44.95
N LYS A 152 -0.51 2.06 -44.62
CA LYS A 152 -0.49 0.93 -45.57
C LYS A 152 -1.88 0.66 -46.15
N PHE A 153 -2.90 0.65 -45.30
CA PHE A 153 -4.29 0.45 -45.72
C PHE A 153 -4.77 1.56 -46.68
N LEU A 154 -4.52 2.83 -46.36
CA LEU A 154 -4.90 3.95 -47.22
C LEU A 154 -4.16 3.93 -48.56
N GLN A 155 -2.89 3.51 -48.56
CA GLN A 155 -2.11 3.35 -49.78
C GLN A 155 -2.73 2.29 -50.69
N LEU A 156 -2.99 1.09 -50.17
CA LEU A 156 -3.64 0.00 -50.92
C LEU A 156 -5.03 0.40 -51.43
N GLN A 157 -5.81 1.11 -50.62
CA GLN A 157 -7.11 1.61 -51.05
C GLN A 157 -6.99 2.60 -52.22
N SER A 158 -5.98 3.48 -52.20
CA SER A 158 -5.71 4.43 -53.29
C SER A 158 -5.29 3.69 -54.56
N ASP A 159 -4.43 2.68 -54.44
CA ASP A 159 -3.92 1.92 -55.58
C ASP A 159 -5.01 1.07 -56.23
N CYS A 160 -5.85 0.38 -55.44
CA CYS A 160 -7.03 -0.34 -55.93
C CYS A 160 -8.01 0.59 -56.66
N LYS A 161 -8.23 1.81 -56.14
CA LYS A 161 -9.06 2.82 -56.82
C LYS A 161 -8.46 3.26 -58.16
N LYS A 162 -7.14 3.45 -58.24
CA LYS A 162 -6.46 3.81 -59.50
C LYS A 162 -6.58 2.69 -60.53
N GLU A 163 -6.42 1.44 -60.12
CA GLU A 163 -6.53 0.27 -60.99
C GLU A 163 -7.93 0.14 -61.60
N LEU A 164 -8.99 0.30 -60.79
CA LEU A 164 -10.37 0.39 -61.27
C LEU A 164 -10.58 1.54 -62.26
N MET A 165 -9.97 2.71 -62.02
CA MET A 165 -10.05 3.84 -62.94
C MET A 165 -9.28 3.62 -64.25
N MET A 166 -8.21 2.83 -64.24
CA MET A 166 -7.40 2.48 -65.41
C MET A 166 -8.09 1.42 -66.28
N GLU A 167 -8.71 0.40 -65.67
CA GLU A 167 -9.50 -0.63 -66.35
C GLU A 167 -10.66 -0.04 -67.16
N HIS A 168 -11.30 1.02 -66.66
CA HIS A 168 -12.39 1.70 -67.37
C HIS A 168 -11.93 2.62 -68.53
N PHE A 169 -10.62 2.82 -68.73
CA PHE A 169 -10.08 3.67 -69.80
C PHE A 169 -9.40 2.93 -70.95
N VAL A 170 -9.11 1.63 -70.82
CA VAL A 170 -8.50 0.84 -71.90
C VAL A 170 -9.60 0.19 -72.74
N LEU A 171 -10.08 0.90 -73.78
CA LEU A 171 -10.86 0.27 -74.85
C LEU A 171 -10.00 -0.82 -75.54
N PRO A 172 -10.56 -2.00 -75.87
CA PRO A 172 -9.84 -3.02 -76.63
C PRO A 172 -9.41 -2.45 -78.00
N ASN A 173 -8.11 -2.47 -78.29
CA ASN A 173 -7.58 -2.22 -79.62
C ASN A 173 -8.24 -3.19 -80.62
N PHE A 174 -9.16 -2.69 -81.45
CA PHE A 174 -9.68 -3.43 -82.58
C PHE A 174 -8.60 -3.46 -83.66
N LEU A 175 -7.95 -4.61 -83.80
CA LEU A 175 -7.01 -4.89 -84.88
C LEU A 175 -7.79 -4.86 -86.20
N LEU A 176 -7.62 -3.81 -87.01
CA LEU A 176 -8.08 -3.80 -88.40
C LEU A 176 -7.11 -4.65 -89.23
N GLU A 177 -7.30 -5.97 -89.14
CA GLU A 177 -6.86 -6.89 -90.18
C GLU A 177 -8.02 -7.04 -91.18
N SER A 178 -8.01 -6.22 -92.22
CA SER A 178 -8.77 -6.50 -93.43
C SER A 178 -7.79 -6.52 -94.60
N GLY A 179 -7.30 -7.74 -94.88
CA GLY A 179 -6.62 -8.08 -96.11
C GLY A 179 -7.53 -7.95 -97.33
N ASN A 180 -6.86 -7.78 -98.47
CA ASN A 180 -7.38 -7.72 -99.84
C ASN A 180 -8.38 -8.83 -100.20
N LEU A 181 -9.42 -8.45 -100.96
CA LEU A 181 -10.13 -9.18 -102.03
C LEU A 181 -11.15 -8.16 -102.59
N ALA A 182 -11.21 -7.76 -103.86
CA ALA A 182 -10.67 -8.24 -105.12
C ALA A 182 -10.54 -7.05 -106.11
#